data_AF-A0A2G4HGR1-F1
#
_entry.id   AF-A0A2G4HGR1-F1
#
_cell.length_a   1.000
_cell.length_b   1.000
_cell.length_c   1.000
_cell.angle_alpha   90.00
_cell.angle_beta   90.00
_cell.angle_gamma   90.00
#
_symmetry.space_group_name_H-M   'P 1'
#
loop_
_entity.id
_entity.type
_entity.pdbx_description
1 polymer ?
#
loop_
_entity_poly.entity_id
_entity_poly.type
_entity_poly.pdbx_seq_one_letter_code
_entity_poly.pdbx_strand_id
1 'polypeptide(L)' 'LDANKPVFDRARFAVDLSTSYGFRLFRDRVRAKVQLNVRDVLENGRLQKVAINPDGSTYAFRIIDPRQIILSTSFDL' A
#
# COMPACT_ATOMS: atom_id res chain seq x y z
N LEU A 1 -25.18 -4.49 18.19
CA LEU A 1 -23.91 -5.08 18.65
C LEU A 1 -24.02 -5.26 20.15
N ASP A 2 -23.83 -6.49 20.65
CA ASP A 2 -23.77 -6.77 22.09
C ASP A 2 -22.41 -6.31 22.62
N ALA A 3 -22.40 -5.35 23.54
CA ALA A 3 -21.16 -4.77 24.10
C ALA A 3 -20.29 -5.80 24.83
N ASN A 4 -20.87 -6.94 25.25
CA ASN A 4 -20.16 -7.99 25.97
C ASN A 4 -19.55 -9.07 25.05
N LYS A 5 -19.71 -8.94 23.72
CA LYS A 5 -19.19 -9.91 22.74
C LYS A 5 -18.36 -9.20 21.66
N PRO A 6 -17.13 -8.77 21.99
CA PRO A 6 -16.25 -8.13 21.02
C PRO A 6 -15.86 -9.12 19.91
N VAL A 7 -15.80 -8.62 18.68
CA VAL A 7 -15.30 -9.38 17.53
C VAL A 7 -13.92 -8.85 17.15
N PHE A 8 -12.96 -9.78 17.07
CA PHE A 8 -11.57 -9.47 16.75
C PHE A 8 -11.26 -9.87 15.31
N ASP A 9 -10.39 -9.10 14.67
CA ASP A 9 -9.83 -9.42 13.36
C ASP A 9 -8.34 -9.80 13.50
N ARG A 10 -7.82 -10.45 12.46
CA ARG A 10 -6.42 -10.88 12.39
C ARG A 10 -5.48 -9.67 12.43
N ALA A 11 -4.36 -9.82 13.15
CA ALA A 11 -3.27 -8.86 13.12
C ALA A 11 -2.76 -8.65 11.69
N ARG A 12 -2.40 -7.42 11.35
CA ARG A 12 -1.98 -7.03 9.99
C ARG A 12 -0.57 -6.47 10.04
N PHE A 13 0.22 -6.84 9.03
CA PHE A 13 1.59 -6.36 8.85
C PHE A 13 1.74 -5.90 7.40
N ALA A 14 2.14 -4.64 7.22
CA ALA A 14 2.34 -4.01 5.93
C ALA A 14 3.77 -3.50 5.84
N VAL A 15 4.39 -3.69 4.67
CA VAL A 15 5.78 -3.29 4.41
C VAL A 15 5.83 -2.63 3.05
N ASP A 16 6.43 -1.45 3.02
CA ASP A 16 6.74 -0.71 1.81
C ASP A 16 8.25 -0.64 1.63
N LEU A 17 8.71 -0.73 0.37
CA LEU A 17 10.11 -0.61 0.00
C LEU A 17 10.27 0.56 -0.97
N SER A 18 11.30 1.38 -0.75
CA SER A 18 11.65 2.45 -1.68
C SER A 18 13.15 2.50 -1.93
N THR A 19 13.52 2.79 -3.17
CA THR A 19 14.90 3.06 -3.56
C THR A 19 14.93 4.16 -4.61
N SER A 20 15.99 4.94 -4.64
CA SER A 20 16.14 5.99 -5.64
C SER A 20 17.59 6.24 -6.01
N TYR A 21 17.78 6.69 -7.25
CA TYR A 21 19.09 7.04 -7.78
C TYR A 21 19.02 8.39 -8.47
N GLY A 22 19.90 9.30 -8.05
CA GLY A 22 20.04 10.63 -8.63
C GLY A 22 21.28 10.73 -9.51
N PHE A 23 21.14 11.32 -10.68
CA PHE A 23 22.25 11.54 -11.62
C PHE A 23 22.06 12.86 -12.35
N ARG A 24 23.12 13.32 -13.03
CA ARG A 24 23.09 14.53 -13.84
C ARG A 24 23.14 14.19 -15.32
N LEU A 25 22.42 14.98 -16.12
CA LEU A 25 22.29 14.87 -17.57
C LEU A 25 22.80 16.15 -18.23
N PHE A 26 23.10 16.07 -19.53
CA PHE A 26 23.50 17.22 -20.37
C PHE A 26 24.70 18.01 -19.86
N ARG A 27 25.80 17.34 -19.48
CA ARG A 27 26.99 17.96 -18.86
C ARG A 27 26.63 18.76 -17.62
N ASP A 28 25.98 18.09 -16.68
CA ASP A 28 25.62 18.63 -15.37
C ASP A 28 24.55 19.74 -15.35
N ARG A 29 23.85 19.97 -16.47
CA ARG A 29 22.80 21.00 -16.55
C ARG A 29 21.45 20.58 -16.02
N VAL A 30 21.09 19.30 -16.12
CA VAL A 30 19.78 18.81 -15.66
C VAL A 30 19.99 17.76 -14.61
N ARG A 31 19.36 17.92 -13.45
CA ARG A 31 19.36 16.89 -12.41
C ARG A 31 18.18 15.95 -12.65
N ALA A 32 18.46 14.66 -12.73
CA ALA A 32 17.45 13.62 -12.87
C ALA A 32 17.45 12.72 -11.63
N LYS A 33 16.27 12.22 -11.26
CA LYS A 33 16.12 11.21 -10.21
C LYS A 33 15.15 10.14 -10.67
N VAL A 34 15.56 8.89 -10.58
CA VAL A 34 14.71 7.71 -10.79
C VAL A 34 14.38 7.12 -9.41
N GLN A 35 13.12 6.82 -9.17
CA GLN A 35 12.62 6.26 -7.92
C GLN A 35 11.79 5.01 -8.21
N LEU A 36 12.06 3.94 -7.48
CA LEU A 36 11.25 2.74 -7.44
C LEU A 36 10.60 2.63 -6.06
N ASN A 37 9.28 2.55 -6.04
CA ASN A 37 8.49 2.31 -4.84
C ASN A 37 7.68 1.03 -5.02
N VAL A 38 7.80 0.11 -4.06
CA VAL A 38 6.97 -1.09 -3.96
C VAL A 38 6.10 -0.94 -2.73
N ARG A 39 4.79 -0.84 -2.93
CA ARG A 39 3.81 -0.73 -1.84
C ARG A 39 3.20 -2.08 -1.52
N ASP A 40 2.93 -2.31 -0.24
CA ASP A 40 2.31 -3.53 0.29
C ASP A 40 3.01 -4.80 -0.24
N VAL A 41 4.32 -4.90 0.00
CA VAL A 41 5.23 -5.91 -0.59
C VAL A 41 4.84 -7.35 -0.23
N LEU A 42 4.00 -7.56 0.77
CA LEU A 42 3.54 -8.90 1.17
C LEU A 42 2.08 -9.17 0.77
N GLU A 43 1.38 -8.20 0.18
CA GLU A 43 -0.04 -8.29 -0.12
C GLU A 43 -0.30 -8.91 -1.51
N ASN A 44 -1.29 -9.80 -1.58
CA ASN A 44 -1.71 -10.47 -2.82
C ASN A 44 -3.11 -10.02 -3.29
N GLY A 45 -3.70 -9.05 -2.59
CA GLY A 45 -5.04 -8.55 -2.83
C GLY A 45 -6.08 -9.47 -2.19
N ARG A 46 -7.12 -8.88 -1.59
CA ARG A 46 -8.22 -9.63 -0.96
C ARG A 46 -9.45 -8.78 -0.73
N LEU A 47 -10.58 -9.47 -0.54
CA LEU A 47 -11.75 -8.87 0.10
C LEU A 47 -11.60 -8.95 1.61
N GLN A 48 -11.50 -7.80 2.26
CA GLN A 48 -11.38 -7.68 3.69
C GLN A 48 -12.72 -7.30 4.31
N LYS A 49 -13.16 -8.09 5.29
CA LYS A 49 -14.35 -7.80 6.08
C LYS A 49 -14.10 -6.56 6.94
N VAL A 50 -14.99 -5.58 6.90
CA VAL A 50 -14.82 -4.32 7.66
C VAL A 50 -15.97 -4.01 8.61
N ALA A 51 -17.15 -4.61 8.39
CA ALA A 51 -18.27 -4.49 9.31
C ALA A 51 -19.09 -5.77 9.38
N ILE A 52 -19.65 -6.00 10.55
CA ILE A 52 -20.46 -7.16 10.89
C ILE A 52 -21.81 -6.72 11.46
N ASN A 53 -22.84 -7.49 11.16
CA ASN A 53 -24.16 -7.35 11.73
C ASN A 53 -24.17 -7.83 13.20
N PRO A 54 -25.21 -7.50 13.98
CA PRO A 54 -25.38 -8.00 15.34
C PRO A 54 -25.47 -9.53 15.45
N ASP A 55 -25.85 -10.22 14.36
CA ASP A 55 -25.88 -11.68 14.23
C ASP A 55 -24.52 -12.30 13.87
N GLY A 56 -23.47 -11.46 13.69
CA GLY A 56 -22.12 -11.87 13.33
C GLY A 56 -21.86 -12.04 11.83
N SER A 57 -22.89 -11.93 10.98
CA SER A 57 -22.71 -11.97 9.52
C SER A 57 -21.98 -10.74 9.01
N THR A 58 -21.13 -10.89 8.00
CA THR A 58 -20.44 -9.76 7.39
C THR A 58 -21.32 -9.11 6.34
N TYR A 59 -21.53 -7.79 6.43
CA TYR A 59 -22.31 -7.05 5.43
C TYR A 59 -21.49 -6.04 4.63
N ALA A 60 -20.26 -5.71 5.06
CA ALA A 60 -19.40 -4.78 4.35
C ALA A 60 -17.98 -5.32 4.15
N PHE A 61 -17.47 -5.13 2.94
CA PHE A 61 -16.14 -5.52 2.53
C PHE A 61 -15.37 -4.33 1.96
N ARG A 62 -14.05 -4.33 2.15
CA ARG A 62 -13.10 -3.44 1.49
C ARG A 62 -12.23 -4.27 0.56
N ILE A 63 -12.05 -3.79 -0.66
CA ILE A 63 -11.06 -4.33 -1.58
C ILE A 63 -9.69 -3.81 -1.13
N ILE A 64 -8.76 -4.74 -0.90
CA ILE A 64 -7.35 -4.44 -0.68
C ILE A 64 -6.63 -4.75 -1.97
N ASP A 65 -5.92 -3.76 -2.49
CA ASP A 65 -5.13 -3.91 -3.71
C ASP A 65 -3.97 -4.88 -3.49
N PRO A 66 -3.57 -5.65 -4.52
CA PRO A 66 -2.33 -6.40 -4.47
C PRO A 66 -1.12 -5.44 -4.46
N ARG A 67 0.06 -6.00 -4.19
CA ARG A 67 1.35 -5.29 -4.30
C ARG A 67 1.40 -4.35 -5.51
N GLN A 68 1.87 -3.12 -5.30
CA GLN A 68 2.01 -2.13 -6.38
C GLN A 68 3.48 -1.81 -6.62
N ILE A 69 3.90 -1.80 -7.89
CA ILE A 69 5.25 -1.43 -8.30
C ILE A 69 5.17 -0.12 -9.09
N ILE A 70 5.77 0.93 -8.56
CA ILE A 70 5.69 2.29 -9.09
C ILE A 70 7.10 2.76 -9.42
N LEU A 71 7.34 3.02 -10.71
CA LEU A 71 8.56 3.65 -11.21
C LEU A 71 8.26 5.10 -11.55
N SER A 72 9.07 6.03 -11.04
CA SER A 72 8.92 7.46 -11.29
C SER A 72 10.24 8.09 -11.65
N THR A 73 10.20 9.03 -12.60
CA THR A 73 11.35 9.82 -13.00
C THR A 73 11.00 11.30 -12.88
N SER A 74 11.87 12.06 -12.21
CA SER A 74 11.72 13.51 -12.05
C SER A 74 12.96 14.24 -12.58
N PHE A 75 12.74 15.42 -13.17
CA PHE A 75 13.79 16.29 -13.70
C PHE A 75 13.70 17.66 -13.03
N ASP A 76 14.86 18.24 -12.74
CA ASP A 76 15.04 19.57 -12.17
C ASP A 76 16.02 20.34 -13.08
N LEU A 77 15.62 21.56 -13.48
CA LEU A 77 16.16 22.36 -14.58
C LEU A 77 17.03 23.51 -14.10
#